data_AF-A0A7V9RQH2-F1
#
_entry.id   AF-A0A7V9RQH2-F1
#
_cell.length_a   1.000
_cell.length_b   1.000
_cell.length_c   1.000
_cell.angle_alpha   90.00
_cell.angle_beta   90.00
_cell.angle_gamma   90.00
#
_symmetry.space_group_name_H-M   'P 1'
#
loop_
_entity.id
_entity.type
_entity.pdbx_description
1 polymer ?
#
loop_
_entity_poly.entity_id
_entity_poly.type
_entity_poly.pdbx_seq_one_letter_code
_entity_poly.pdbx_strand_id
1 'polypeptide(L)'
;MMARTGRRRGNVDTKRQIVDVARAQFAELGYDGVSLRGIARAAGVDPALVHHYFDGKSGLFADVMQLPVDPALALPIVLDGELDQLGERLLRFFIGLWESPETGPRMRAAFRTALSSEESSRRLGDFVAREIMTRLAARLDSDRPQLRATLTGSQLIGLAVGRYLVQVDPLTQASVEELVTATAPTLQRYLTGPLPS
;
A
#
# COMPACT_ATOMS: atom_id res chain seq x y z
N MET A 1 -38.05 -29.28 12.22
CA MET A 1 -37.34 -28.21 12.98
C MET A 1 -35.91 -28.69 13.17
N MET A 2 -34.81 -28.14 12.66
CA MET A 2 -34.47 -26.88 12.00
C MET A 2 -33.32 -27.20 11.00
N ALA A 3 -33.30 -26.52 9.86
CA ALA A 3 -32.28 -26.68 8.83
C ALA A 3 -30.89 -26.23 9.33
N ARG A 4 -29.87 -27.06 9.08
CA ARG A 4 -28.45 -26.74 9.27
C ARG A 4 -28.03 -25.65 8.27
N THR A 5 -27.91 -24.41 8.73
CA THR A 5 -27.33 -23.30 7.97
C THR A 5 -25.83 -23.52 7.76
N GLY A 6 -25.46 -24.06 6.60
CA GLY A 6 -24.07 -24.24 6.18
C GLY A 6 -23.41 -22.92 5.81
N ARG A 7 -22.64 -22.35 6.74
CA ARG A 7 -21.81 -21.17 6.49
C ARG A 7 -20.57 -21.56 5.65
N ARG A 8 -20.58 -21.15 4.36
CA ARG A 8 -19.45 -20.45 3.70
C ARG A 8 -18.19 -21.24 3.32
N ARG A 9 -18.30 -22.33 2.55
CA ARG A 9 -17.16 -22.91 1.81
C ARG A 9 -16.97 -22.33 0.40
N GLY A 10 -18.05 -21.93 -0.29
CA GLY A 10 -17.96 -21.33 -1.64
C GLY A 10 -17.28 -19.96 -1.69
N ASN A 11 -17.59 -19.04 -0.75
CA ASN A 11 -17.07 -17.66 -0.77
C ASN A 11 -15.54 -17.55 -0.66
N VAL A 12 -14.91 -18.39 0.17
CA VAL A 12 -13.46 -18.36 0.37
C VAL A 12 -12.75 -18.87 -0.88
N ASP A 13 -13.33 -19.88 -1.54
CA ASP A 13 -12.78 -20.43 -2.77
C ASP A 13 -12.88 -19.43 -3.92
N THR A 14 -14.01 -18.74 -4.05
CA THR A 14 -14.19 -17.68 -5.06
C THR A 14 -13.22 -16.51 -4.85
N LYS A 15 -13.04 -16.03 -3.61
CA LYS A 15 -12.08 -14.95 -3.34
C LYS A 15 -10.66 -15.36 -3.74
N ARG A 16 -10.23 -16.57 -3.34
CA ARG A 16 -8.91 -17.12 -3.69
C ARG A 16 -8.75 -17.25 -5.20
N GLN A 17 -9.73 -17.81 -5.89
CA GLN A 17 -9.74 -17.94 -7.34
C GLN A 17 -9.56 -16.59 -8.05
N ILE A 18 -10.25 -15.54 -7.58
CA ILE A 18 -10.10 -14.19 -8.13
C ILE A 18 -8.67 -13.67 -7.90
N VAL A 19 -8.10 -13.86 -6.70
CA VAL A 19 -6.72 -13.44 -6.37
C VAL A 19 -5.69 -14.17 -7.23
N ASP A 20 -5.86 -15.47 -7.47
CA ASP A 20 -4.92 -16.27 -8.28
C ASP A 20 -4.93 -15.84 -9.75
N VAL A 21 -6.12 -15.61 -10.32
CA VAL A 21 -6.26 -15.07 -11.68
C VAL A 21 -5.72 -13.64 -11.77
N ALA A 22 -6.03 -12.80 -10.79
CA ALA A 22 -5.53 -11.44 -10.73
C ALA A 22 -3.99 -11.41 -10.64
N ARG A 23 -3.40 -12.31 -9.85
CA ARG A 23 -1.94 -12.45 -9.73
C ARG A 23 -1.30 -12.72 -11.09
N ALA A 24 -1.83 -13.65 -11.87
CA ALA A 24 -1.33 -13.96 -13.20
C ALA A 24 -1.50 -12.77 -14.18
N GLN A 25 -2.66 -12.11 -14.17
CA GLN A 25 -2.91 -10.98 -15.07
C GLN A 25 -2.10 -9.74 -14.73
N PHE A 26 -1.97 -9.38 -13.44
CA PHE A 26 -1.07 -8.31 -13.02
C PHE A 26 0.38 -8.69 -13.30
N ALA A 27 0.69 -9.99 -13.30
CA ALA A 27 2.02 -10.45 -13.65
C ALA A 27 2.36 -10.18 -15.13
N GLU A 28 1.43 -10.49 -16.02
CA GLU A 28 1.61 -10.41 -17.47
C GLU A 28 1.40 -8.99 -18.04
N LEU A 29 0.36 -8.29 -17.59
CA LEU A 29 -0.13 -7.05 -18.19
C LEU A 29 0.27 -5.79 -17.39
N GLY A 30 0.92 -5.97 -16.25
CA GLY A 30 1.21 -4.90 -15.30
C GLY A 30 -0.05 -4.34 -14.63
N TYR A 31 0.11 -3.27 -13.84
CA TYR A 31 -1.03 -2.69 -13.13
C TYR A 31 -2.08 -2.16 -14.12
N ASP A 32 -1.72 -1.27 -15.04
CA ASP A 32 -2.66 -0.58 -15.94
C ASP A 32 -3.41 -1.51 -16.90
N GLY A 33 -2.75 -2.52 -17.45
CA GLY A 33 -3.33 -3.42 -18.45
C GLY A 33 -4.47 -4.30 -17.92
N VAL A 34 -4.65 -4.34 -16.60
CA VAL A 34 -5.66 -5.16 -15.93
C VAL A 34 -6.94 -4.36 -15.62
N SER A 35 -8.10 -4.98 -15.85
CA SER A 35 -9.41 -4.45 -15.44
C SER A 35 -10.18 -5.45 -14.58
N LEU A 36 -10.97 -4.97 -13.62
CA LEU A 36 -11.78 -5.84 -12.74
C LEU A 36 -12.77 -6.71 -13.52
N ARG A 37 -13.35 -6.18 -14.60
CA ARG A 37 -14.22 -6.96 -15.50
C ARG A 37 -13.44 -8.03 -16.27
N GLY A 38 -12.21 -7.72 -16.68
CA GLY A 38 -11.31 -8.69 -17.33
C GLY A 38 -10.94 -9.83 -16.39
N ILE A 39 -10.61 -9.52 -15.14
CA ILE A 39 -10.34 -10.51 -14.10
C ILE A 39 -11.59 -11.36 -13.82
N ALA A 40 -12.76 -10.74 -13.65
CA ALA A 40 -14.01 -11.46 -13.42
C ALA A 40 -14.29 -12.49 -14.52
N ARG A 41 -14.13 -12.07 -15.79
CA ARG A 41 -14.28 -12.95 -16.94
C ARG A 41 -13.27 -14.10 -16.93
N ALA A 42 -12.00 -13.81 -16.66
CA ALA A 42 -10.95 -14.83 -16.62
C ALA A 42 -11.10 -15.81 -15.44
N ALA A 43 -11.65 -15.33 -14.31
CA ALA A 43 -12.00 -16.15 -13.16
C ALA A 43 -13.35 -16.88 -13.33
N GLY A 44 -14.11 -16.62 -14.39
CA GLY A 44 -15.43 -17.22 -14.60
C GLY A 44 -16.47 -16.83 -13.55
N VAL A 45 -16.35 -15.62 -12.98
CA VAL A 45 -17.25 -15.10 -11.93
C VAL A 45 -17.99 -13.85 -12.42
N ASP A 46 -19.10 -13.53 -11.75
CA ASP A 46 -19.81 -12.28 -11.98
C ASP A 46 -18.95 -11.07 -11.53
N PRO A 47 -18.85 -9.98 -12.33
CA PRO A 47 -18.14 -8.77 -11.92
C PRO A 47 -18.59 -8.18 -10.59
N ALA A 48 -19.87 -8.31 -10.24
CA ALA A 48 -20.40 -7.85 -8.95
C ALA A 48 -19.78 -8.62 -7.77
N LEU A 49 -19.38 -9.89 -7.94
CA LEU A 49 -18.66 -10.64 -6.91
C LEU A 49 -17.26 -10.08 -6.69
N VAL A 50 -16.57 -9.61 -7.74
CA VAL A 50 -15.27 -8.96 -7.59
C VAL A 50 -15.43 -7.67 -6.76
N HIS A 51 -16.43 -6.85 -7.08
CA HIS A 51 -16.73 -5.65 -6.29
C HIS A 51 -17.22 -5.95 -4.87
N HIS A 52 -17.81 -7.12 -4.62
CA HIS A 52 -18.19 -7.55 -3.28
C HIS A 52 -16.98 -7.91 -2.39
N TYR A 53 -15.91 -8.45 -2.99
CA TYR A 53 -14.73 -8.90 -2.24
C TYR A 53 -13.61 -7.86 -2.13
N PHE A 54 -13.54 -6.94 -3.08
CA PHE A 54 -12.43 -6.01 -3.21
C PHE A 54 -12.93 -4.58 -3.45
N ASP A 55 -12.32 -3.63 -2.74
CA ASP A 55 -12.56 -2.20 -2.90
C ASP A 55 -11.85 -1.67 -4.16
N GLY A 56 -12.33 -2.17 -5.30
CA GLY A 56 -11.78 -1.81 -6.61
C GLY A 56 -10.44 -2.49 -6.94
N LYS A 57 -9.74 -1.91 -7.90
CA LYS A 57 -8.49 -2.46 -8.46
C LYS A 57 -7.32 -2.34 -7.48
N SER A 58 -7.26 -1.26 -6.69
CA SER A 58 -6.24 -1.08 -5.65
C SER A 58 -6.37 -2.13 -4.56
N GLY A 59 -7.58 -2.38 -4.05
CA GLY A 59 -7.83 -3.40 -3.04
C GLY A 59 -7.51 -4.82 -3.52
N LEU A 60 -7.86 -5.14 -4.78
CA LEU A 60 -7.49 -6.44 -5.36
C LEU A 60 -5.97 -6.59 -5.53
N PHE A 61 -5.27 -5.54 -5.97
CA PHE A 61 -3.81 -5.58 -6.09
C PHE A 61 -3.14 -5.68 -4.71
N ALA A 62 -3.67 -4.98 -3.71
CA ALA A 62 -3.22 -5.12 -2.32
C ALA A 62 -3.33 -6.57 -1.84
N ASP A 63 -4.45 -7.24 -2.09
CA ASP A 63 -4.64 -8.65 -1.76
C ASP A 63 -3.67 -9.58 -2.54
N VAL A 64 -3.41 -9.29 -3.82
CA VAL A 64 -2.43 -10.03 -4.63
C VAL A 64 -1.02 -9.92 -4.04
N MET A 65 -0.63 -8.70 -3.64
CA MET A 65 0.66 -8.41 -2.99
C MET A 65 0.66 -8.75 -1.49
N GLN A 66 -0.48 -9.21 -0.95
CA GLN A 66 -0.70 -9.48 0.47
C GLN A 66 -0.42 -8.26 1.37
N LEU A 67 -0.61 -7.06 0.84
CA LEU A 67 -0.53 -5.82 1.60
C LEU A 67 -1.70 -5.78 2.60
N PRO A 68 -1.44 -5.52 3.89
CA PRO A 68 -2.46 -5.53 4.93
C PRO A 68 -3.44 -4.35 4.85
N VAL A 69 -3.14 -3.32 4.06
CA VAL A 69 -3.95 -2.11 3.95
C VAL A 69 -4.02 -1.64 2.50
N ASP A 70 -5.24 -1.30 2.05
CA ASP A 70 -5.45 -0.62 0.77
C ASP A 70 -5.10 0.88 0.92
N PRO A 71 -4.17 1.41 0.11
CA PRO A 71 -3.87 2.84 0.09
C PRO A 71 -5.09 3.74 -0.11
N ALA A 72 -6.12 3.26 -0.82
CA ALA A 72 -7.36 3.99 -1.03
C ALA A 72 -8.10 4.32 0.27
N LEU A 73 -8.00 3.44 1.26
CA LEU A 73 -8.61 3.61 2.58
C LEU A 73 -7.67 4.35 3.54
N ALA A 74 -6.36 4.12 3.42
CA ALA A 74 -5.36 4.73 4.28
C ALA A 74 -5.12 6.23 4.02
N LEU A 75 -5.03 6.64 2.75
CA LEU A 75 -4.67 8.00 2.39
C LEU A 75 -5.65 9.06 2.91
N PRO A 76 -7.00 8.87 2.83
CA PRO A 76 -7.94 9.82 3.41
C PRO A 76 -7.71 10.06 4.90
N ILE A 77 -7.34 9.04 5.67
CA ILE A 77 -7.09 9.15 7.11
C ILE A 77 -5.86 10.02 7.38
N VAL A 78 -4.79 9.83 6.62
CA VAL A 78 -3.55 10.62 6.79
C VAL A 78 -3.76 12.08 6.38
N LEU A 79 -4.53 12.30 5.32
CA LEU A 79 -4.86 13.62 4.79
C LEU A 79 -5.91 14.37 5.60
N ASP A 80 -6.55 13.72 6.57
CA ASP A 80 -7.48 14.36 7.49
C ASP A 80 -6.69 15.21 8.52
N GLY A 81 -6.94 16.52 8.52
CA GLY A 81 -6.27 17.51 9.39
C GLY A 81 -5.32 18.47 8.68
N GLU A 82 -4.68 19.34 9.46
CA GLU A 82 -3.88 20.49 8.97
C GLU A 82 -2.65 20.07 8.14
N LEU A 83 -2.38 20.79 7.04
CA LEU A 83 -1.29 20.42 6.11
C LEU A 83 0.11 20.61 6.71
N ASP A 84 0.26 21.49 7.71
CA ASP A 84 1.52 21.80 8.39
C ASP A 84 2.10 20.63 9.21
N GLN A 85 1.24 19.69 9.60
CA GLN A 85 1.56 18.51 10.39
C GLN A 85 1.46 17.21 9.57
N LEU A 86 1.26 17.30 8.26
CA LEU A 86 1.04 16.15 7.39
C LEU A 86 2.22 15.16 7.41
N GLY A 87 3.46 15.66 7.42
CA GLY A 87 4.67 14.84 7.46
C GLY A 87 4.75 13.99 8.72
N GLU A 88 4.40 14.57 9.87
CA GLU A 88 4.34 13.84 11.15
C GLU A 88 3.22 12.81 11.15
N ARG A 89 2.00 13.18 10.75
CA ARG A 89 0.86 12.24 10.69
C ARG A 89 1.15 11.07 9.76
N LEU A 90 1.70 11.34 8.57
CA LEU A 90 2.07 10.31 7.60
C LEU A 90 3.08 9.34 8.19
N LEU A 91 4.13 9.84 8.85
CA LEU A 91 5.17 9.00 9.44
C LEU A 91 4.65 8.16 10.60
N ARG A 92 3.84 8.74 11.49
CA ARG A 92 3.23 8.02 12.61
C ARG A 92 2.27 6.93 12.11
N PHE A 93 1.43 7.25 11.14
CA PHE A 93 0.55 6.27 10.51
C PHE A 93 1.38 5.13 9.89
N PHE A 94 2.43 5.47 9.14
CA PHE A 94 3.31 4.48 8.52
C PHE A 94 3.99 3.57 9.56
N ILE A 95 4.63 4.13 10.58
CA ILE A 95 5.27 3.35 11.66
C ILE A 95 4.23 2.45 12.37
N GLY A 96 3.03 2.99 12.63
CA GLY A 96 1.93 2.23 13.22
C GLY A 96 1.54 0.99 12.41
N LEU A 97 1.56 1.07 11.07
CA LEU A 97 1.32 -0.10 10.21
C LEU A 97 2.38 -1.21 10.37
N TRP A 98 3.64 -0.84 10.64
CA TRP A 98 4.75 -1.78 10.77
C TRP A 98 4.90 -2.36 12.17
N GLU A 99 4.57 -1.58 13.21
CA GLU A 99 4.70 -1.98 14.62
C GLU A 99 3.41 -2.60 15.19
N SER A 100 2.27 -2.44 14.51
CA SER A 100 1.03 -3.10 14.89
C SER A 100 1.19 -4.64 14.89
N PRO A 101 0.73 -5.34 15.94
CA PRO A 101 0.76 -6.80 16.01
C PRO A 101 0.01 -7.50 14.87
N GLU A 102 -1.03 -6.85 14.33
CA GLU A 102 -1.89 -7.42 13.29
C GLU A 102 -1.35 -7.16 11.88
N THR A 103 -0.91 -5.93 11.59
CA THR A 103 -0.48 -5.52 10.24
C THR A 103 1.02 -5.67 10.03
N GLY A 104 1.84 -5.52 11.07
CA GLY A 104 3.31 -5.55 10.98
C GLY A 104 3.88 -6.84 10.40
N PRO A 105 3.49 -8.04 10.88
CA PRO A 105 3.95 -9.30 10.28
C PRO A 105 3.58 -9.43 8.81
N ARG A 106 2.39 -8.96 8.42
CA ARG A 106 1.90 -8.98 7.03
C ARG A 106 2.68 -7.99 6.16
N MET A 107 2.95 -6.78 6.65
CA MET A 107 3.81 -5.81 5.98
C MET A 107 5.19 -6.39 5.66
N ARG A 108 5.84 -7.01 6.66
CA ARG A 108 7.15 -7.65 6.49
C ARG A 108 7.12 -8.77 5.46
N ALA A 109 6.10 -9.63 5.49
CA ALA A 109 5.94 -10.69 4.51
C ALA A 109 5.73 -10.15 3.09
N ALA A 110 4.80 -9.20 2.92
CA ALA A 110 4.51 -8.58 1.64
C ALA A 110 5.74 -7.89 1.03
N PHE A 111 6.49 -7.13 1.82
CA PHE A 111 7.72 -6.49 1.35
C PHE A 111 8.81 -7.49 0.99
N ARG A 112 8.97 -8.59 1.74
CA ARG A 112 9.93 -9.65 1.37
C ARG A 112 9.57 -10.29 0.03
N THR A 113 8.29 -10.54 -0.23
CA THR A 113 7.82 -11.04 -1.53
C THR A 113 7.98 -9.99 -2.64
N ALA A 114 7.70 -8.73 -2.35
CA ALA A 114 7.87 -7.67 -3.34
C ALA A 114 9.33 -7.49 -3.75
N LEU A 115 10.26 -7.61 -2.80
CA LEU A 115 11.70 -7.45 -3.00
C LEU A 115 12.41 -8.73 -3.44
N SER A 116 11.72 -9.87 -3.56
CA SER A 116 12.36 -11.14 -3.90
C SER A 116 12.72 -11.29 -5.39
N SER A 117 12.16 -10.44 -6.25
CA SER A 117 12.48 -10.42 -7.69
C SER A 117 12.39 -9.00 -8.26
N GLU A 118 13.15 -8.73 -9.32
CA GLU A 118 13.09 -7.45 -10.04
C GLU A 118 11.68 -7.17 -10.59
N GLU A 119 10.98 -8.22 -10.99
CA GLU A 119 9.65 -8.14 -11.56
C GLU A 119 8.60 -7.74 -10.50
N SER A 120 8.63 -8.38 -9.32
CA SER A 120 7.78 -7.99 -8.19
C SER A 120 8.10 -6.59 -7.69
N SER A 121 9.39 -6.21 -7.69
CA SER A 121 9.84 -4.88 -7.29
C SER A 121 9.32 -3.80 -8.23
N ARG A 122 9.39 -4.03 -9.56
CA ARG A 122 8.83 -3.13 -10.58
C ARG A 122 7.33 -2.96 -10.40
N ARG A 123 6.57 -4.05 -10.19
CA ARG A 123 5.11 -3.99 -9.96
C ARG A 123 4.73 -3.21 -8.70
N LEU A 124 5.46 -3.42 -7.60
CA LEU A 124 5.24 -2.65 -6.38
C LEU A 124 5.54 -1.16 -6.64
N GLY A 125 6.63 -0.86 -7.34
CA GLY A 125 6.99 0.50 -7.72
C GLY A 125 5.90 1.20 -8.54
N ASP A 126 5.37 0.53 -9.57
CA ASP A 126 4.28 1.05 -10.40
C ASP A 126 3.02 1.32 -9.57
N PHE A 127 2.65 0.38 -8.70
CA PHE A 127 1.51 0.54 -7.81
C PHE A 127 1.69 1.71 -6.83
N VAL A 128 2.86 1.83 -6.20
CA VAL A 128 3.17 2.93 -5.28
C VAL A 128 3.10 4.27 -6.02
N ALA A 129 3.71 4.38 -7.20
CA ALA A 129 3.71 5.60 -8.00
C ALA A 129 2.29 6.02 -8.41
N ARG A 130 1.44 5.06 -8.80
CA ARG A 130 0.09 5.34 -9.32
C ARG A 130 -0.95 5.52 -8.23
N GLU A 131 -1.03 4.59 -7.30
CA GLU A 131 -2.12 4.55 -6.33
C GLU A 131 -1.81 5.35 -5.07
N ILE A 132 -0.54 5.48 -4.71
CA ILE A 132 -0.15 6.23 -3.51
C ILE A 132 0.27 7.64 -3.91
N MET A 133 1.27 7.73 -4.77
CA MET A 133 1.93 9.01 -5.06
C MET A 133 1.07 9.95 -5.90
N THR A 134 0.35 9.45 -6.92
CA THR A 134 -0.54 10.30 -7.72
C THR A 134 -1.72 10.82 -6.91
N ARG A 135 -2.28 10.01 -5.99
CA ARG A 135 -3.39 10.43 -5.12
C ARG A 135 -2.96 11.46 -4.09
N LEU A 136 -1.78 11.26 -3.50
CA LEU A 136 -1.14 12.22 -2.60
C LEU A 136 -0.86 13.55 -3.33
N ALA A 137 -0.25 13.47 -4.53
CA ALA A 137 -0.01 14.60 -5.43
C ALA A 137 -1.30 15.36 -5.78
N ALA A 138 -2.38 14.67 -6.15
CA ALA A 138 -3.64 15.31 -6.53
C ALA A 138 -4.32 16.06 -5.37
N ARG A 139 -3.96 15.75 -4.12
CA ARG A 139 -4.49 16.37 -2.91
C ARG A 139 -3.62 17.52 -2.40
N LEU A 140 -2.36 17.55 -2.81
CA LEU A 140 -1.39 18.57 -2.43
C LEU A 140 -1.18 19.45 -3.66
N ASP A 141 -1.84 20.61 -3.70
CA ASP A 141 -1.64 21.62 -4.74
C ASP A 141 -0.20 22.16 -4.68
N SER A 142 0.72 21.39 -5.27
CA SER A 142 2.15 21.51 -5.08
C SER A 142 2.86 21.49 -6.43
N ASP A 143 3.97 22.21 -6.51
CA ASP A 143 4.85 22.17 -7.66
C ASP A 143 5.54 20.81 -7.76
N ARG A 144 5.78 20.32 -8.98
CA ARG A 144 6.49 19.05 -9.23
C ARG A 144 5.93 17.87 -8.40
N PRO A 145 4.62 17.62 -8.42
CA PRO A 145 3.96 16.78 -7.43
C PRO A 145 4.42 15.30 -7.49
N GLN A 146 4.79 14.79 -8.67
CA GLN A 146 5.36 13.44 -8.81
C GLN A 146 6.73 13.30 -8.14
N LEU A 147 7.60 14.31 -8.26
CA LEU A 147 8.91 14.29 -7.62
C LEU A 147 8.77 14.32 -6.10
N ARG A 148 7.95 15.24 -5.59
CA ARG A 148 7.62 15.37 -4.16
C ARG A 148 7.17 14.04 -3.56
N ALA A 149 6.18 13.43 -4.18
CA ALA A 149 5.63 12.16 -3.73
C ALA A 149 6.69 11.03 -3.78
N THR A 150 7.52 10.98 -4.83
CA THR A 150 8.59 9.98 -4.93
C THR A 150 9.68 10.16 -3.87
N LEU A 151 10.04 11.40 -3.53
CA LEU A 151 10.97 11.72 -2.42
C LEU A 151 10.39 11.34 -1.05
N THR A 152 9.10 11.57 -0.83
CA THR A 152 8.40 11.11 0.38
C THR A 152 8.41 9.58 0.46
N GLY A 153 8.08 8.90 -0.64
CA GLY A 153 8.09 7.45 -0.73
C GLY A 153 9.45 6.82 -0.48
N SER A 154 10.51 7.37 -1.07
CA SER A 154 11.87 6.85 -0.89
C SER A 154 12.30 6.91 0.57
N GLN A 155 11.91 7.95 1.31
CA GLN A 155 12.20 8.02 2.73
C GLN A 155 11.41 7.01 3.57
N LEU A 156 10.11 6.86 3.32
CA LEU A 156 9.30 5.87 4.04
C LEU A 156 9.77 4.43 3.76
N ILE A 157 10.05 4.10 2.50
CA ILE A 157 10.54 2.78 2.10
C ILE A 157 11.93 2.53 2.68
N GLY A 158 12.85 3.50 2.60
CA GLY A 158 14.20 3.39 3.16
C GLY A 158 14.17 3.15 4.67
N LEU A 159 13.34 3.91 5.40
CA LEU A 159 13.11 3.71 6.83
C LEU A 159 12.59 2.30 7.13
N ALA A 160 11.56 1.84 6.40
CA ALA A 160 10.99 0.53 6.65
C ALA A 160 11.96 -0.62 6.34
N VAL A 161 12.68 -0.54 5.22
CA VAL A 161 13.70 -1.53 4.84
C VAL A 161 14.80 -1.56 5.90
N GLY A 162 15.35 -0.40 6.26
CA GLY A 162 16.42 -0.30 7.25
C GLY A 162 16.00 -0.80 8.63
N ARG A 163 14.83 -0.38 9.13
CA ARG A 163 14.38 -0.69 10.49
C ARG A 163 13.78 -2.08 10.64
N TYR A 164 12.89 -2.49 9.73
CA TYR A 164 12.05 -3.68 9.94
C TYR A 164 12.48 -4.91 9.12
N LEU A 165 13.24 -4.73 8.04
CA LEU A 165 13.67 -5.84 7.17
C LEU A 165 15.15 -6.18 7.36
N VAL A 166 16.03 -5.18 7.22
CA VAL A 166 17.49 -5.33 7.34
C VAL A 166 17.93 -5.22 8.80
N GLN A 167 17.17 -4.50 9.64
CA GLN A 167 17.43 -4.31 11.07
C GLN A 167 18.79 -3.64 11.33
N VAL A 168 19.02 -2.50 10.69
CA VAL A 168 20.25 -1.70 10.81
C VAL A 168 20.30 -0.97 12.16
N ASP A 169 21.41 -1.04 12.89
CA ASP A 169 21.62 -0.28 14.13
C ASP A 169 22.26 1.10 13.89
N PRO A 170 21.96 2.14 14.70
CA PRO A 170 21.03 2.15 15.83
C PRO A 170 19.55 2.40 15.44
N LEU A 171 19.20 2.27 14.15
CA LEU A 171 17.85 2.56 13.66
C LEU A 171 16.79 1.64 14.28
N THR A 172 17.13 0.40 14.65
CA THR A 172 16.22 -0.49 15.38
C THR A 172 15.97 -0.06 16.83
N GLN A 173 16.94 0.61 17.46
CA GLN A 173 16.92 1.02 18.87
C GLN A 173 16.24 2.37 19.07
N ALA A 174 16.22 3.20 18.04
CA ALA A 174 15.53 4.50 18.09
C ALA A 174 14.06 4.32 18.46
N SER A 175 13.58 5.12 19.39
CA SER A 175 12.16 5.25 19.71
C SER A 175 11.38 5.85 18.54
N VAL A 176 10.07 5.61 18.51
CA VAL A 176 9.19 6.22 17.51
C VAL A 176 9.27 7.74 17.55
N GLU A 177 9.36 8.34 18.75
CA GLU A 177 9.48 9.80 18.90
C GLU A 177 10.79 10.35 18.33
N GLU A 178 11.92 9.66 18.53
CA GLU A 178 13.20 10.05 17.93
C GLU A 178 13.13 10.02 16.40
N LEU A 179 12.53 8.96 15.83
CA LEU A 179 12.35 8.83 14.39
C LEU A 179 11.43 9.90 13.82
N VAL A 180 10.31 10.17 14.51
CA VAL A 180 9.36 11.21 14.11
C VAL A 180 10.02 12.58 14.15
N THR A 181 10.68 12.92 15.25
CA THR A 181 11.36 14.21 15.43
C THR A 181 12.42 14.43 14.34
N ALA A 182 13.20 13.41 14.00
CA ALA A 182 14.26 13.52 13.00
C ALA A 182 13.74 13.52 11.55
N THR A 183 12.69 12.74 11.25
CA THR A 183 12.31 12.43 9.86
C THR A 183 11.07 13.21 9.39
N ALA A 184 10.12 13.49 10.28
CA ALA A 184 8.88 14.20 9.91
C ALA A 184 9.12 15.56 9.26
N PRO A 185 10.07 16.41 9.70
CA PRO A 185 10.37 17.67 9.02
C PRO A 185 10.84 17.49 7.57
N THR A 186 11.57 16.41 7.28
CA THR A 186 12.00 16.07 5.92
C THR A 186 10.81 15.67 5.05
N LEU A 187 9.91 14.83 5.58
CA LEU A 187 8.69 14.48 4.85
C LEU A 187 7.80 15.70 4.62
N GLN A 188 7.64 16.56 5.62
CA GLN A 188 6.89 17.81 5.51
C GLN A 188 7.47 18.70 4.41
N ARG A 189 8.79 18.85 4.35
CA ARG A 189 9.48 19.59 3.29
C ARG A 189 9.20 19.01 1.91
N TYR A 190 9.23 17.69 1.75
CA TYR A 190 8.92 17.04 0.48
C TYR A 190 7.45 17.21 0.08
N LEU A 191 6.53 17.11 1.05
CA LEU A 191 5.09 17.19 0.80
C LEU A 191 4.64 18.60 0.43
N THR A 192 5.03 19.62 1.19
CA THR A 192 4.50 20.98 1.03
C THR A 192 5.55 22.09 1.15
N GLY A 193 6.75 21.81 1.66
CA GLY A 193 7.81 22.80 1.81
C GLY A 193 8.57 23.13 0.51
N PRO A 194 9.49 24.09 0.52
CA PRO A 194 10.26 24.47 -0.67
C PRO A 194 11.25 23.37 -1.08
N LEU A 195 11.22 23.01 -2.38
CA LEU A 195 12.24 22.20 -3.02
C LEU A 195 13.26 23.07 -3.77
N PRO A 196 14.54 22.67 -3.87
CA PRO A 196 15.49 23.36 -4.72
C PRO A 196 15.00 23.34 -6.17
N SER A 197 15.16 24.47 -6.86
CA SER A 197 14.86 24.65 -8.29
C SER A 197 15.69 23.71 -9.16
#